data_AF-A0A2E5IV96-F1
#
_entry.id   AF-A0A2E5IV96-F1
#
_cell.length_a   1.000
_cell.length_b   1.000
_cell.length_c   1.000
_cell.angle_alpha   90.00
_cell.angle_beta   90.00
_cell.angle_gamma   90.00
#
_symmetry.space_group_name_H-M   'P 1'
#
loop_
_entity.id
_entity.type
_entity.pdbx_description
1 polymer ?
#
loop_
_entity_poly.entity_id
_entity_poly.type
_entity_poly.pdbx_seq_one_letter_code
_entity_poly.pdbx_strand_id
1 'polypeptide(L)' 'MALTREQARELRSLMQTWNRASNEVGEHLRGVAVSGSGLDMKTMRSAVDRRSEIEELVMAFWSRATLS' A
#
# COMPACT_ATOMS: atom_id res chain seq x y z
N MET A 1 21.27 5.28 11.64
CA MET A 1 21.44 5.92 10.31
C MET A 1 20.30 6.90 10.10
N ALA A 2 20.58 8.13 9.70
CA ALA A 2 19.55 9.11 9.40
C ALA A 2 19.31 9.15 7.89
N LEU A 3 18.04 9.16 7.46
CA LEU A 3 17.69 9.28 6.04
C LEU A 3 18.10 10.66 5.49
N THR A 4 18.54 10.71 4.24
CA THR A 4 18.71 11.99 3.53
C THR A 4 17.36 12.69 3.33
N ARG A 5 17.37 13.99 3.02
CA ARG A 5 16.13 14.73 2.73
C ARG A 5 15.33 14.12 1.57
N GLU A 6 16.03 13.62 0.56
CA GLU A 6 15.43 12.98 -0.61
C GLU A 6 14.81 11.63 -0.23
N GLN A 7 15.56 10.77 0.49
CA GLN A 7 15.05 9.49 1.00
C GLN A 7 13.84 9.69 1.93
N ALA A 8 13.86 10.71 2.78
CA ALA A 8 12.72 11.04 3.64
C ALA A 8 11.50 11.54 2.85
N ARG A 9 11.69 12.20 1.70
CA ARG A 9 10.61 12.59 0.80
C ARG A 9 10.03 11.38 0.07
N GLU A 10 10.89 10.53 -0.48
CA GLU A 10 10.51 9.27 -1.14
C GLU A 10 9.71 8.38 -0.17
N LEU A 11 10.24 8.13 1.02
CA LEU A 11 9.57 7.32 2.04
C LEU A 11 8.20 7.89 2.42
N ARG A 12 8.07 9.21 2.60
CA ARG A 12 6.77 9.83 2.89
C ARG A 12 5.77 9.60 1.76
N SER A 13 6.20 9.71 0.50
CA SER A 13 5.35 9.44 -0.65
C SER A 13 4.91 7.98 -0.71
N LEU A 14 5.83 7.03 -0.47
CA LEU A 14 5.52 5.61 -0.41
C LEU A 14 4.53 5.29 0.70
N MET A 15 4.76 5.80 1.92
CA MET A 15 3.87 5.60 3.06
C MET A 15 2.48 6.20 2.85
N GLN A 16 2.37 7.38 2.24
CA GLN A 16 1.08 7.97 1.88
C GLN A 16 0.31 7.08 0.90
N THR A 17 1.03 6.51 -0.09
CA THR A 17 0.43 5.63 -1.11
C THR A 17 0.00 4.30 -0.49
N TRP A 18 0.84 3.70 0.36
CA TRP A 18 0.54 2.47 1.08
C TRP A 18 -0.65 2.62 2.04
N ASN A 19 -0.73 3.75 2.76
CA ASN A 19 -1.87 4.06 3.63
C ASN A 19 -3.17 4.17 2.83
N ARG A 20 -3.14 4.83 1.67
CA ARG A 20 -4.33 4.94 0.80
C ARG A 20 -4.80 3.56 0.31
N ALA A 21 -3.89 2.72 -0.17
CA ALA A 21 -4.22 1.37 -0.62
C ALA A 21 -4.71 0.47 0.54
N SER A 22 -4.12 0.60 1.72
CA SER A 22 -4.57 -0.12 2.92
C SER A 22 -5.96 0.32 3.36
N ASN A 23 -6.29 1.61 3.25
CA ASN A 23 -7.63 2.12 3.52
C ASN A 23 -8.65 1.57 2.52
N GLU A 24 -8.32 1.52 1.23
CA GLU A 24 -9.18 0.95 0.17
C GLU A 24 -9.52 -0.52 0.47
N VAL A 25 -8.51 -1.34 0.81
CA VAL A 25 -8.73 -2.72 1.26
C VAL A 25 -9.63 -2.76 2.50
N GLY A 26 -9.38 -1.89 3.48
CA GLY A 26 -10.18 -1.81 4.70
C GLY A 26 -11.64 -1.36 4.47
N GLU A 27 -11.90 -0.52 3.47
CA GLU A 27 -13.25 -0.13 3.04
C GLU A 27 -13.97 -1.33 2.40
N HIS A 28 -13.29 -2.05 1.51
CA HIS A 28 -13.85 -3.26 0.91
C HIS A 28 -14.18 -4.33 1.98
N LEU A 29 -13.30 -4.54 2.97
CA LEU A 29 -13.51 -5.52 4.05
C LEU A 29 -14.66 -5.13 4.98
N ARG A 30 -14.88 -3.83 5.21
CA ARG A 30 -15.98 -3.30 6.03
C ARG A 30 -17.34 -3.34 5.33
N GLY A 31 -17.40 -3.86 4.10
CA GLY A 31 -18.65 -4.10 3.40
C GLY A 31 -18.99 -3.08 2.33
N VAL A 32 -18.09 -2.15 1.97
CA VAL A 32 -18.26 -1.33 0.76
C VAL A 32 -18.24 -2.20 -0.51
N ALA A 33 -17.63 -3.40 -0.44
CA ALA A 33 -17.66 -4.40 -1.51
C ALA A 33 -18.86 -5.37 -1.42
N VAL A 34 -19.81 -5.17 -0.51
CA VAL A 34 -21.05 -5.98 -0.47
C VAL A 34 -22.00 -5.39 -1.50
N SER A 35 -21.96 -5.95 -2.70
CA SER A 35 -22.99 -5.71 -3.71
C SER A 35 -24.24 -6.52 -3.36
N GLY A 36 -25.39 -6.21 -3.98
CA GLY A 36 -26.62 -7.01 -3.84
C GLY A 36 -26.47 -8.48 -4.24
N SER A 37 -25.36 -8.86 -4.88
CA SER A 37 -25.01 -10.24 -5.26
C SER A 37 -23.90 -10.88 -4.43
N GLY A 38 -23.44 -10.23 -3.35
CA GLY A 38 -22.37 -10.73 -2.46
C GLY A 38 -21.09 -9.89 -2.49
N LEU A 39 -20.05 -10.39 -1.84
CA LEU A 39 -18.74 -9.73 -1.78
C LEU A 39 -18.10 -9.74 -3.17
N ASP A 40 -17.78 -8.56 -3.71
CA ASP A 40 -17.02 -8.47 -4.96
C ASP A 40 -15.55 -8.87 -4.74
N MET A 41 -15.31 -10.18 -4.83
CA MET A 41 -13.99 -10.78 -4.67
C MET A 41 -12.97 -10.31 -5.71
N LYS A 42 -13.41 -9.89 -6.90
CA LYS A 42 -12.51 -9.39 -7.95
C LYS A 42 -11.97 -8.02 -7.57
N THR A 43 -12.85 -7.12 -7.15
CA THR A 43 -12.46 -5.78 -6.67
C THR A 43 -11.59 -5.88 -5.42
N MET A 44 -11.96 -6.76 -4.47
CA MET A 44 -11.14 -7.02 -3.28
C MET A 44 -9.73 -7.51 -3.65
N ARG A 45 -9.62 -8.48 -4.56
CA ARG A 45 -8.32 -9.02 -5.00
C ARG A 45 -7.48 -7.92 -5.64
N SER A 46 -8.07 -7.13 -6.54
CA SER A 46 -7.36 -6.01 -7.18
C SER A 46 -6.83 -4.99 -6.17
N ALA A 47 -7.60 -4.66 -5.13
CA ALA A 47 -7.16 -3.73 -4.08
C ALA A 47 -6.01 -4.32 -3.24
N VAL A 48 -6.08 -5.62 -2.92
CA VAL A 48 -5.02 -6.32 -2.18
C VAL A 48 -3.73 -6.44 -3.01
N ASP A 49 -3.83 -6.76 -4.30
CA ASP A 49 -2.69 -6.87 -5.20
C ASP A 49 -1.98 -5.51 -5.29
N ARG A 50 -2.74 -4.43 -5.50
CA ARG A 50 -2.20 -3.06 -5.52
C ARG A 50 -1.50 -2.67 -4.22
N ARG A 51 -2.11 -2.99 -3.06
CA ARG A 51 -1.47 -2.75 -1.76
C ARG A 51 -0.14 -3.50 -1.65
N SER A 52 -0.10 -4.74 -2.12
CA SER A 52 1.09 -5.60 -2.08
C SER A 52 2.21 -5.06 -2.96
N GLU A 53 1.92 -4.62 -4.18
CA GLU A 53 2.91 -3.96 -5.06
C GLU A 53 3.55 -2.74 -4.39
N ILE A 54 2.77 -1.93 -3.67
CA ILE A 54 3.31 -0.76 -2.95
C ILE A 54 4.15 -1.20 -1.75
N GLU A 55 3.76 -2.29 -1.07
CA GLU A 55 4.52 -2.87 0.04
C GLU A 55 5.90 -3.36 -0.42
N GLU A 56 5.99 -3.97 -1.61
CA GLU A 56 7.26 -4.34 -2.23
C GLU A 56 8.14 -3.12 -2.49
N LEU A 57 7.57 -2.00 -2.95
CA LEU A 57 8.32 -0.75 -3.14
C LEU A 57 8.85 -0.17 -1.83
N VAL A 58 8.08 -0.26 -0.74
CA VAL A 58 8.53 0.15 0.60
C VAL A 58 9.68 -0.74 1.09
N MET A 59 9.58 -2.06 0.91
CA MET A 59 10.66 -2.99 1.26
C MET A 59 11.92 -2.74 0.42
N ALA A 60 11.76 -2.50 -0.88
CA ALA A 60 12.86 -2.17 -1.78
C ALA A 60 13.55 -0.85 -1.38
N PHE A 61 12.79 0.16 -0.95
CA PHE A 61 13.35 1.39 -0.38
C PHE A 61 14.26 1.09 0.81
N TRP A 62 13.78 0.31 1.79
CA TRP A 62 14.57 0.00 2.98
C TRP A 62 15.83 -0.80 2.67
N SER A 63 15.73 -1.78 1.76
CA SER A 63 16.87 -2.55 1.29
C SER A 63 17.98 -1.64 0.72
N ARG A 64 17.61 -0.66 -0.12
CA ARG A 64 18.58 0.33 -0.65
C ARG A 64 19.09 1.29 0.43
N ALA A 65 18.21 1.75 1.31
CA ALA A 65 18.56 2.72 2.35
C ALA A 65 19.50 2.14 3.41
N THR A 66 19.51 0.82 3.64
CA THR A 66 20.42 0.15 4.58
C THR A 66 21.79 -0.19 3.99
N LEU A 67 21.92 -0.18 2.66
CA LEU A 67 23.18 -0.45 1.95
C LEU A 67 24.01 0.81 1.65
N SER A 68 23.43 2.00 1.89
CA SER A 68 24.05 3.31 1.68
C SER A 68 24.76 3.82 2.93
#